data_AF-A0A9D4Q612-F1
#
_entry.id   AF-A0A9D4Q612-F1
#
_cell.length_a   1.000
_cell.length_b   1.000
_cell.length_c   1.000
_cell.angle_alpha   90.00
_cell.angle_beta   90.00
_cell.angle_gamma   90.00
#
_symmetry.space_group_name_H-M   'P 1'
#
loop_
_entity.id
_entity.type
_entity.pdbx_description
1 polymer ?
#
loop_
_entity_poly.entity_id
_entity_poly.type
_entity_poly.pdbx_seq_one_letter_code
_entity_poly.pdbx_strand_id
1 'polypeptide(L)'
;MTSYVRAQLSAQNYVATTADVWSTPHRSFMGVTVHWIDTDSLCRKSLALACRRFPGSHTYDRVADILEEIRETYDIPLQKIVATVTDNATNFAKAFKEFGVCLENSDEGKVGGAWHW
;
A
#
# COMPACT_ATOMS: atom_id res chain seq x y z
N MET A 1 -5.31 17.93 9.40
CA MET A 1 -5.64 16.54 8.97
C MET A 1 -4.38 15.69 8.84
N THR A 2 -3.37 16.10 8.06
CA THR A 2 -2.10 15.34 7.89
C THR A 2 -1.35 15.07 9.20
N SER A 3 -1.23 16.06 10.09
CA SER A 3 -0.60 15.91 11.41
C SER A 3 -1.27 14.85 12.29
N TYR A 4 -2.61 14.77 12.25
CA TYR A 4 -3.37 13.76 12.99
C TYR A 4 -3.08 12.35 12.45
N VAL A 5 -3.14 12.17 11.13
CA VAL A 5 -2.86 10.87 10.50
C VAL A 5 -1.43 10.42 10.82
N ARG A 6 -0.44 11.32 10.70
CA ARG A 6 0.95 11.04 11.08
C ARG A 6 1.08 10.57 12.53
N ALA A 7 0.45 11.27 13.47
CA ALA A 7 0.50 10.92 14.89
C ALA A 7 -0.14 9.54 15.18
N GLN A 8 -1.27 9.22 14.51
CA GLN A 8 -1.90 7.91 14.64
C GLN A 8 -1.00 6.80 14.10
N LEU A 9 -0.42 7.03 12.91
CA LEU A 9 0.42 6.04 12.25
C LEU A 9 1.76 5.88 12.96
N SER A 10 2.39 6.94 13.47
CA SER A 10 3.70 6.86 14.16
C SER A 10 3.67 5.92 15.36
N ALA A 11 2.52 5.83 16.06
CA ALA A 11 2.34 4.94 17.19
C ALA A 11 2.24 3.44 16.83
N GLN A 12 2.01 3.10 15.56
CA GLN A 12 1.86 1.70 15.14
C GLN A 12 3.21 1.06 14.80
N ASN A 13 3.34 -0.25 14.94
CA ASN A 13 4.54 -0.95 14.46
C ASN A 13 4.39 -1.45 13.02
N TYR A 14 3.15 -1.79 12.64
CA TYR A 14 2.82 -2.40 11.36
C TYR A 14 1.51 -1.85 10.84
N VAL A 15 1.43 -1.63 9.53
CA VAL A 15 0.23 -1.19 8.84
C VAL A 15 0.06 -1.95 7.53
N ALA A 16 -1.17 -2.13 7.10
CA ALA A 16 -1.50 -2.58 5.75
C ALA A 16 -2.18 -1.44 5.00
N THR A 17 -1.95 -1.33 3.69
CA THR A 17 -2.66 -0.37 2.85
C THR A 17 -3.56 -1.09 1.87
N THR A 18 -4.60 -0.41 1.40
CA THR A 18 -5.30 -0.84 0.19
C THR A 18 -5.34 0.30 -0.80
N ALA A 19 -5.15 -0.01 -2.08
CA ALA A 19 -5.14 0.94 -3.16
C ALA A 19 -6.08 0.49 -4.26
N ASP A 20 -6.98 1.38 -4.66
CA ASP A 20 -7.99 1.14 -5.68
C ASP A 20 -7.84 2.21 -6.76
N VAL A 21 -7.80 1.78 -8.03
CA VAL A 21 -7.78 2.68 -9.18
C VAL A 21 -9.00 2.41 -10.04
N TRP A 22 -9.93 3.36 -10.06
CA TRP A 22 -11.14 3.28 -10.87
C TRP A 22 -11.22 4.38 -11.92
N SER A 23 -11.98 4.10 -12.97
CA SER A 23 -12.26 5.03 -14.06
C SER A 23 -13.74 5.34 -14.15
N THR A 24 -14.02 6.61 -14.42
CA THR A 24 -15.27 7.14 -14.98
C THR A 24 -15.04 7.47 -16.46
N PRO A 25 -16.07 7.76 -17.27
CA PRO A 25 -15.92 7.97 -18.71
C PRO A 25 -14.88 9.01 -19.14
N HIS A 26 -14.56 9.98 -18.27
CA HIS A 26 -13.61 11.06 -18.59
C HIS A 26 -12.48 11.20 -17.57
N ARG A 27 -12.53 10.45 -16.46
CA ARG A 27 -11.62 10.66 -15.33
C ARG A 27 -11.36 9.38 -14.58
N SER A 28 -10.12 9.16 -14.21
CA SER A 28 -9.71 8.12 -13.28
C SER A 28 -9.23 8.69 -11.95
N PHE A 29 -9.34 7.88 -10.92
CA PHE A 29 -9.01 8.26 -9.56
C PHE A 29 -8.27 7.13 -8.89
N MET A 30 -7.49 7.48 -7.87
CA MET A 30 -6.84 6.53 -7.00
C MET A 30 -7.24 6.81 -5.57
N GLY A 31 -7.81 5.81 -4.93
CA GLY A 31 -8.13 5.77 -3.51
C GLY A 31 -7.07 4.98 -2.78
N VAL A 32 -6.60 5.50 -1.64
CA VAL A 32 -5.68 4.76 -0.76
C VAL A 32 -6.16 4.86 0.67
N THR A 33 -6.25 3.71 1.33
CA THR A 33 -6.53 3.60 2.76
C THR A 33 -5.41 2.86 3.47
N VAL A 34 -5.27 3.13 4.76
CA VAL A 34 -4.33 2.45 5.66
C VAL A 34 -5.11 1.83 6.81
N HIS A 35 -4.64 0.66 7.24
CA HIS A 35 -5.28 -0.18 8.23
C HIS A 35 -4.25 -0.69 9.23
N TRP A 36 -4.64 -0.78 10.50
CA TRP A 36 -3.85 -1.42 11.54
C TRP A 36 -4.79 -2.07 12.55
N ILE A 37 -4.25 -2.98 13.36
CA ILE A 37 -4.94 -3.53 14.52
C ILE A 37 -4.54 -2.70 15.72
N ASP A 38 -5.52 -2.09 16.37
CA ASP A 38 -5.32 -1.36 17.62
C ASP A 38 -4.96 -2.35 18.74
N THR A 39 -3.86 -2.10 19.45
CA THR A 39 -3.31 -3.06 20.43
C THR A 39 -4.19 -3.24 21.66
N ASP A 40 -4.97 -2.22 22.01
CA ASP A 40 -5.78 -2.22 23.21
C ASP A 40 -7.14 -2.87 22.95
N SER A 41 -7.80 -2.44 21.88
CA SER A 41 -9.15 -2.93 21.51
C SER A 41 -9.14 -4.19 20.64
N LEU A 42 -7.97 -4.57 20.09
CA LEU A 42 -7.82 -5.64 19.09
C LEU A 42 -8.73 -5.46 17.85
N CYS A 43 -9.25 -4.27 17.65
CA CYS A 43 -10.13 -3.94 16.54
C CYS A 43 -9.33 -3.34 15.38
N ARG A 44 -9.72 -3.68 14.15
CA ARG A 44 -9.18 -3.01 12.96
C ARG A 44 -9.58 -1.54 12.93
N LYS A 45 -8.60 -0.66 12.80
CA LYS A 45 -8.78 0.76 12.50
C LYS A 45 -8.40 1.03 11.05
N SER A 46 -8.99 2.08 10.48
CA SER A 46 -8.79 2.47 9.09
C SER A 46 -8.76 3.99 8.95
N LEU A 47 -7.90 4.50 8.08
CA LEU A 47 -7.90 5.90 7.66
C LEU A 47 -7.80 5.99 6.13
N ALA A 48 -8.50 6.95 5.54
CA ALA A 48 -8.29 7.32 4.15
C ALA A 48 -7.05 8.22 4.05
N LEU A 49 -6.08 7.81 3.25
CA LEU A 49 -4.87 8.58 2.95
C LEU A 49 -5.04 9.45 1.70
N ALA A 50 -5.78 8.97 0.70
CA ALA A 50 -5.94 9.68 -0.55
C ALA A 50 -7.24 9.33 -1.27
N CYS A 51 -7.78 10.33 -1.96
CA CYS A 51 -8.66 10.17 -3.10
C CYS A 51 -8.20 11.21 -4.13
N ARG A 52 -7.30 10.82 -5.02
CA ARG A 52 -6.58 11.72 -5.93
C ARG A 52 -6.95 11.46 -7.38
N ARG A 53 -6.84 12.49 -8.22
CA ARG A 53 -6.99 12.34 -9.67
C ARG A 53 -5.82 11.51 -10.20
N PHE A 54 -6.14 10.52 -11.03
CA PHE A 54 -5.15 9.70 -11.75
C PHE A 54 -5.22 10.06 -13.25
N PRO A 55 -4.47 11.07 -13.73
CA PRO A 55 -4.45 11.44 -15.13
C PRO A 55 -3.54 10.51 -15.95
N GLY A 56 -3.89 10.28 -17.21
CA GLY A 56 -3.09 9.49 -18.14
C GLY A 56 -3.27 7.98 -17.99
N SER A 57 -2.32 7.23 -18.55
CA SER A 57 -2.34 5.77 -18.60
C SER A 57 -2.16 5.14 -17.23
N HIS A 58 -2.92 4.08 -16.95
CA HIS A 58 -2.87 3.30 -15.71
C HIS A 58 -1.66 2.34 -15.69
N THR A 59 -0.48 2.88 -15.94
CA THR A 59 0.77 2.12 -15.90
C THR A 59 1.16 1.83 -14.46
N TYR A 60 1.90 0.74 -14.27
CA TYR A 60 2.34 0.32 -12.95
C TYR A 60 3.30 1.35 -12.32
N ASP A 61 4.21 1.95 -13.11
CA ASP A 61 5.12 3.01 -12.65
C ASP A 61 4.34 4.18 -12.07
N ARG A 62 3.29 4.63 -12.78
CA ARG A 62 2.52 5.80 -12.34
C ARG A 62 1.77 5.53 -11.06
N VAL A 63 1.34 4.29 -10.83
CA VAL A 63 0.74 3.95 -9.55
C VAL A 63 1.79 3.92 -8.43
N ALA A 64 2.96 3.33 -8.68
CA ALA A 64 4.05 3.30 -7.72
C ALA A 64 4.45 4.72 -7.28
N ASP A 65 4.60 5.65 -8.23
CA ASP A 65 4.86 7.07 -7.95
C ASP A 65 3.82 7.67 -6.99
N ILE A 66 2.53 7.48 -7.28
CA ILE A 66 1.46 8.06 -6.46
C ILE A 66 1.42 7.43 -5.06
N LEU A 67 1.67 6.12 -4.96
CA LEU A 67 1.78 5.45 -3.66
C LEU A 67 2.97 5.97 -2.85
N GLU A 68 4.11 6.19 -3.49
CA GLU A 68 5.29 6.78 -2.87
C GLU A 68 5.02 8.22 -2.39
N GLU A 69 4.46 9.07 -3.25
CA GLU A 69 4.06 10.44 -2.87
C GLU A 69 3.12 10.44 -1.65
N ILE A 70 2.15 9.53 -1.61
CA ILE A 70 1.22 9.39 -0.48
C ILE A 70 1.98 8.92 0.77
N ARG A 71 2.84 7.90 0.65
CA ARG A 71 3.66 7.37 1.74
C ARG A 71 4.50 8.46 2.38
N GLU A 72 5.20 9.26 1.57
CA GLU A 72 6.03 10.39 2.01
C GLU A 72 5.19 11.51 2.62
N THR A 73 4.01 11.81 2.05
CA THR A 73 3.10 12.80 2.63
C THR A 73 2.74 12.50 4.09
N TYR A 74 2.69 11.21 4.48
CA TYR A 74 2.34 10.77 5.84
C TYR A 74 3.51 10.20 6.63
N ASP A 75 4.75 10.36 6.16
CA ASP A 75 5.98 9.86 6.79
C ASP A 75 5.90 8.38 7.20
N ILE A 76 5.33 7.54 6.32
CA ILE A 76 5.19 6.10 6.57
C ILE A 76 6.45 5.38 6.07
N PRO A 77 7.26 4.76 6.94
CA PRO A 77 8.42 3.99 6.50
C PRO A 77 7.97 2.74 5.73
N LEU A 78 8.70 2.36 4.68
CA LEU A 78 8.39 1.16 3.88
C LEU A 78 8.38 -0.11 4.75
N GLN A 79 9.29 -0.21 5.71
CA GLN A 79 9.43 -1.35 6.63
C GLN A 79 8.20 -1.55 7.53
N LYS A 80 7.36 -0.52 7.67
CA LYS A 80 6.12 -0.57 8.46
C LYS A 80 4.95 -1.16 7.66
N ILE A 81 5.02 -1.11 6.33
CA ILE A 81 3.95 -1.59 5.45
C ILE A 81 4.13 -3.09 5.27
N VAL A 82 3.26 -3.89 5.89
CA VAL A 82 3.33 -5.36 5.82
C VAL A 82 2.67 -5.91 4.57
N ALA A 83 1.69 -5.18 4.02
CA ALA A 83 0.97 -5.57 2.81
C ALA A 83 0.30 -4.35 2.19
N THR A 84 0.14 -4.39 0.87
CA THR A 84 -0.69 -3.46 0.12
C THR A 84 -1.62 -4.26 -0.78
N VAL A 85 -2.93 -4.16 -0.55
CA VAL A 85 -3.95 -4.88 -1.32
C VAL A 85 -4.46 -3.99 -2.44
N THR A 86 -4.56 -4.55 -3.66
CA THR A 86 -4.95 -3.79 -4.85
C THR A 86 -5.96 -4.53 -5.69
N ASP A 87 -6.87 -3.82 -6.36
CA ASP A 87 -7.88 -4.37 -7.24
C ASP A 87 -7.45 -4.43 -8.73
N ASN A 88 -6.17 -4.69 -9.04
CA ASN A 88 -5.76 -5.01 -10.41
C ASN A 88 -4.45 -5.82 -10.45
N ALA A 89 -4.57 -7.16 -10.55
CA ALA A 89 -3.45 -8.07 -10.39
C ALA A 89 -2.32 -7.85 -11.42
N THR A 90 -2.64 -7.51 -12.68
CA THR A 90 -1.67 -7.61 -13.78
C THR A 90 -0.65 -6.47 -13.84
N ASN A 91 -1.06 -5.24 -13.54
CA ASN A 91 -0.15 -4.09 -13.55
C ASN A 91 0.60 -3.98 -12.21
N PHE A 92 -0.06 -4.25 -11.09
CA PHE A 92 0.58 -4.11 -9.78
C PHE A 92 1.51 -5.26 -9.43
N ALA A 93 1.28 -6.49 -9.89
CA ALA A 93 2.25 -7.57 -9.71
C ALA A 93 3.64 -7.20 -10.26
N LYS A 94 3.70 -6.37 -11.32
CA LYS A 94 4.96 -5.83 -11.84
C LYS A 94 5.52 -4.72 -10.95
N ALA A 95 4.71 -3.77 -10.48
CA ALA A 95 5.15 -2.74 -9.54
C ALA A 95 5.68 -3.34 -8.22
N PHE A 96 5.02 -4.35 -7.65
CA PHE A 96 5.51 -5.04 -6.44
C PHE A 96 6.78 -5.85 -6.69
N LYS A 97 6.95 -6.40 -7.90
CA LYS A 97 8.22 -7.05 -8.26
C LYS A 97 9.37 -6.05 -8.33
N GLU A 98 9.11 -4.85 -8.82
CA GLU A 98 10.14 -3.83 -9.04
C GLU A 98 10.46 -3.01 -7.78
N PHE A 99 9.46 -2.75 -6.94
CA PHE A 99 9.56 -1.84 -5.78
C PHE A 99 9.19 -2.50 -4.44
N GLY A 100 8.87 -3.79 -4.43
CA GLY A 100 8.64 -4.54 -3.21
C GLY A 100 9.92 -4.66 -2.38
N VAL A 101 9.78 -4.67 -1.06
CA VAL A 101 10.91 -4.88 -0.15
C VAL A 101 11.38 -6.33 -0.30
N CYS A 102 12.59 -6.54 -0.83
CA CYS A 102 13.28 -7.82 -0.65
C CYS A 102 13.67 -7.94 0.82
N LEU A 103 12.92 -8.74 1.57
CA LEU A 103 13.40 -9.24 2.85
C LEU A 103 14.56 -10.20 2.51
N GLU A 104 15.79 -9.81 2.80
CA GLU A 104 16.89 -10.77 2.81
C GLU A 104 16.54 -11.85 3.82
N ASN A 105 16.26 -13.05 3.33
CA ASN A 105 16.04 -14.22 4.16
C ASN A 105 17.36 -14.55 4.85
N SER A 106 17.39 -14.43 6.17
CA SER A 106 18.28 -15.26 6.98
C SER A 106 17.83 -16.70 6.79
N ASP A 107 18.54 -17.45 5.94
CA ASP A 107 18.26 -18.83 5.56
C ASP A 107 17.96 -19.76 6.75
N GLU A 108 16.95 -20.63 6.60
CA GLU A 108 17.14 -22.10 6.52
C GLU A 108 15.78 -22.83 6.45
N GLY A 109 15.65 -23.76 5.50
CA GLY A 109 14.65 -24.84 5.55
C GLY A 109 13.64 -24.87 4.40
N LYS A 110 13.96 -25.65 3.35
CA LYS A 110 13.04 -26.01 2.27
C LYS A 110 11.78 -26.70 2.81
N VAL A 111 10.59 -26.21 2.48
CA VAL A 111 9.42 -27.05 2.11
C VAL A 111 8.65 -26.34 1.01
N GLY A 112 8.35 -27.08 -0.06
CA GLY A 112 7.71 -26.56 -1.27
C GLY A 112 6.35 -25.92 -1.04
N GLY A 113 6.12 -24.84 -1.77
CA GLY A 113 4.81 -24.29 -2.07
C GLY A 113 4.95 -23.60 -3.40
N ALA A 114 4.57 -24.31 -4.48
CA ALA A 114 4.44 -23.71 -5.79
C ALA A 114 3.37 -22.62 -5.70
N TRP A 115 3.79 -21.35 -5.69
CA TRP A 115 2.87 -20.23 -5.91
C TRP A 115 2.64 -20.14 -7.42
N HIS A 116 1.65 -20.90 -7.87
CA HIS A 116 1.04 -20.73 -9.18
C HIS A 116 0.04 -19.57 -9.07
N TRP A 117 0.17 -18.59 -9.96
CA TRP A 117 -0.84 -17.56 -10.21
C TRP A 117 -2.03 -18.14 -10.94
#